data_AF-E3NM18-F1
#
_entry.id   AF-E3NM18-F1
#
_cell.length_a   1.000
_cell.length_b   1.000
_cell.length_c   1.000
_cell.angle_alpha   90.00
_cell.angle_beta   90.00
_cell.angle_gamma   90.00
#
_symmetry.space_group_name_H-M   'P 1'
#
loop_
_entity.id
_entity.type
_entity.pdbx_description
1 polymer ?
#
loop_
_entity_poly.entity_id
_entity_poly.type
_entity_poly.pdbx_seq_one_letter_code
_entity_poly.pdbx_strand_id
1 'polypeptide(L)'
;MSEPTHKNDDAKWKIFSMSDKTLGKDPKYPNSLTNWVISDGKSLKLLPNHYALPEDIRKTQKMNYFLIDYRELRAIKSVESSLPGFTWKTCADFFGTLETFAKMLKMFGGGVQKKCYLRVISANVMGDEQSGESRVFADEVAIMIPLLREQQGMPFENPADEQDKIFKRFNPLLQFFSTITLDDLENLLKEYDIDKSLLTLVDDPVHVIGWRSLEMTGAPFKVINAISTQIISKKQAILYMFQHLVCGVNWEDVSLSVRSHIIGVVGMCSVGPNGDYLGFDAVVNLIVLVNQMYPNFHNGEKTKVDILYHSRSPNDLVGYDEYKEIAAAFNLPLYVFVNMNLPALPVWMLRALLTLGWLHSIVQNDAKLDHFVSGIAEATITALMATIPKVDRKFIRDVQKEALGYIFKQLGLKEEQGKVLDVHAQKQEEKSVEKPGKNGKTAGQGDKS
;
A
#
# COMPACT_ATOMS: atom_id res chain seq x y z
N MET A 1 38.00 27.51 8.60
CA MET A 1 37.15 26.98 7.51
C MET A 1 35.78 27.60 7.69
N SER A 2 35.34 28.43 6.75
CA SER A 2 33.99 29.00 6.73
C SER A 2 33.00 27.87 6.41
N GLU A 3 31.91 27.76 7.17
CA GLU A 3 30.80 26.86 6.85
C GLU A 3 30.32 27.12 5.41
N PRO A 4 29.95 26.07 4.64
CA PRO A 4 29.38 26.25 3.32
C PRO A 4 28.14 27.15 3.44
N THR A 5 28.10 28.24 2.69
CA THR A 5 26.93 29.12 2.67
C THR A 5 25.84 28.44 1.84
N HIS A 6 24.92 27.73 2.48
CA HIS A 6 23.77 27.11 1.82
C HIS A 6 22.81 28.20 1.37
N LYS A 7 22.60 28.33 0.05
CA LYS A 7 21.83 29.44 -0.53
C LYS A 7 20.33 29.15 -0.56
N ASN A 8 19.96 27.87 -0.51
CA ASN A 8 18.61 27.41 -0.81
C ASN A 8 17.84 26.86 0.39
N ASP A 9 18.36 27.03 1.61
CA ASP A 9 17.76 26.47 2.84
C ASP A 9 16.31 26.92 3.07
N ASP A 10 15.99 28.18 2.73
CA ASP A 10 14.66 28.76 2.91
C ASP A 10 13.68 28.44 1.76
N ALA A 11 14.15 27.82 0.67
CA ALA A 11 13.29 27.47 -0.46
C ALA A 11 12.20 26.48 -0.03
N LYS A 12 11.02 26.57 -0.66
CA LYS A 12 9.91 25.64 -0.40
C LYS A 12 9.58 24.86 -1.65
N TRP A 13 9.37 23.55 -1.49
CA TRP A 13 8.87 22.71 -2.57
C TRP A 13 7.42 23.02 -2.89
N LYS A 14 7.04 22.74 -4.13
CA LYS A 14 5.66 22.85 -4.59
C LYS A 14 4.88 21.62 -4.16
N ILE A 15 3.58 21.78 -3.91
CA ILE A 15 2.66 20.68 -3.59
C ILE A 15 1.61 20.61 -4.69
N PHE A 16 1.48 19.45 -5.31
CA PHE A 16 0.37 19.15 -6.22
C PHE A 16 -0.79 18.55 -5.43
N SER A 17 -1.78 19.39 -5.11
CA SER A 17 -2.99 18.94 -4.42
C SER A 17 -3.92 18.13 -5.33
N MET A 18 -4.38 16.97 -4.83
CA MET A 18 -5.35 16.10 -5.52
C MET A 18 -6.82 16.39 -5.17
N SER A 19 -7.10 17.26 -4.20
CA SER A 19 -8.44 17.44 -3.61
C SER A 19 -9.53 17.86 -4.61
N ASP A 20 -9.18 18.66 -5.62
CA ASP A 20 -10.11 19.14 -6.66
C ASP A 20 -9.82 18.51 -8.04
N LYS A 21 -9.18 17.34 -8.05
CA LYS A 21 -8.77 16.66 -9.29
C LYS A 21 -9.36 15.28 -9.38
N THR A 22 -9.61 14.87 -10.61
CA THR A 22 -10.09 13.52 -10.92
C THR A 22 -8.92 12.66 -11.35
N LEU A 23 -8.73 11.54 -10.67
CA LEU A 23 -7.83 10.46 -11.07
C LEU A 23 -8.64 9.41 -11.84
N GLY A 24 -8.45 9.36 -13.16
CA GLY A 24 -9.13 8.43 -14.05
C GLY A 24 -8.21 7.31 -14.49
N LYS A 25 -8.64 6.05 -14.34
CA LYS A 25 -7.98 4.90 -14.99
C LYS A 25 -8.54 4.72 -16.40
N ASP A 26 -7.69 4.24 -17.30
CA ASP A 26 -8.12 3.80 -18.62
C ASP A 26 -8.98 2.51 -18.49
N PRO A 27 -10.26 2.54 -18.89
CA PRO A 27 -11.14 1.37 -18.81
C PRO A 27 -10.65 0.17 -19.64
N LYS A 28 -9.83 0.39 -20.67
CA LYS A 28 -9.20 -0.69 -21.45
C LYS A 28 -8.15 -1.46 -20.64
N TYR A 29 -7.60 -0.84 -19.60
CA TYR A 29 -6.53 -1.41 -18.77
C TYR A 29 -6.80 -1.24 -17.27
N PRO A 30 -7.87 -1.85 -16.74
CA PRO A 30 -8.31 -1.64 -15.36
C PRO A 30 -7.23 -2.03 -14.33
N ASN A 31 -6.38 -3.01 -14.66
CA ASN A 31 -5.32 -3.52 -13.79
C ASN A 31 -3.94 -2.88 -14.04
N SER A 32 -3.84 -1.93 -14.98
CA SER A 32 -2.56 -1.27 -15.26
C SER A 32 -2.19 -0.28 -14.13
N LEU A 33 -0.89 -0.23 -13.82
CA LEU A 33 -0.29 0.76 -12.91
C LEU A 33 0.18 2.02 -13.67
N THR A 34 0.14 2.00 -15.00
CA THR A 34 0.70 3.05 -15.87
C THR A 34 -0.33 3.66 -16.83
N ASN A 35 -1.57 3.17 -16.84
CA ASN A 35 -2.66 3.72 -17.66
C ASN A 35 -3.66 4.49 -16.80
N TRP A 36 -3.27 5.68 -16.37
CA TRP A 36 -4.11 6.59 -15.63
C TRP A 36 -3.76 8.04 -15.98
N VAL A 37 -4.71 8.95 -15.73
CA VAL A 37 -4.52 10.39 -15.90
C VAL A 37 -5.11 11.14 -14.72
N ILE A 38 -4.50 12.28 -14.40
CA ILE A 38 -5.06 13.27 -13.47
C ILE A 38 -5.55 14.47 -14.28
N SER A 39 -6.79 14.89 -14.05
CA SER A 39 -7.39 16.06 -14.69
C SER A 39 -8.14 16.95 -13.69
N ASP A 40 -8.41 18.20 -14.06
CA ASP A 40 -9.30 19.12 -13.32
C ASP A 40 -10.66 19.30 -14.01
N GLY A 41 -11.11 18.27 -14.75
CA GLY A 41 -12.34 18.31 -15.55
C GLY A 41 -12.24 19.11 -16.85
N LYS A 42 -11.34 20.10 -16.93
CA LYS A 42 -11.12 20.93 -18.14
C LYS A 42 -9.83 20.59 -18.86
N SER A 43 -8.83 20.10 -18.13
CA SER A 43 -7.49 19.88 -18.68
C SER A 43 -6.77 18.72 -18.00
N LEU A 44 -5.98 18.01 -18.81
CA LEU A 44 -5.01 17.03 -18.35
C LEU A 44 -3.94 17.76 -17.50
N LYS A 45 -3.59 17.18 -16.36
CA LYS A 45 -2.58 17.72 -15.46
C LYS A 45 -1.34 16.85 -15.41
N LEU A 46 -1.50 15.56 -15.14
CA LEU A 46 -0.41 14.60 -15.01
C LEU A 46 -0.78 13.24 -15.58
N LEU A 47 0.20 12.54 -16.10
CA LEU A 47 0.13 11.15 -16.55
C LEU A 47 1.49 10.45 -16.39
N PRO A 48 1.54 9.11 -16.35
CA PRO A 48 2.78 8.37 -16.49
C PRO A 48 3.42 8.57 -17.86
N ASN A 49 4.76 8.58 -17.91
CA ASN A 49 5.51 8.59 -19.16
C ASN A 49 5.18 7.44 -20.11
N HIS A 50 4.91 6.26 -19.55
CA HIS A 50 4.45 5.10 -20.30
C HIS A 50 3.18 5.40 -21.10
N TYR A 51 2.25 6.17 -20.52
CA TYR A 51 0.98 6.48 -21.15
C TYR A 51 1.10 7.48 -22.32
N ALA A 52 2.24 8.19 -22.42
CA ALA A 52 2.52 9.09 -23.52
C ALA A 52 2.92 8.37 -24.82
N LEU A 53 3.35 7.10 -24.75
CA LEU A 53 3.74 6.31 -25.91
C LEU A 53 2.57 5.55 -26.54
N PRO A 54 2.63 5.26 -27.86
CA PRO A 54 1.75 4.32 -28.52
C PRO A 54 1.76 2.94 -27.85
N GLU A 55 0.62 2.25 -27.95
CA GLU A 55 0.39 0.98 -27.26
C GLU A 55 1.33 -0.14 -27.70
N ASP A 56 1.63 -0.24 -28.99
CA ASP A 56 2.52 -1.25 -29.57
C ASP A 56 3.96 -1.09 -29.07
N ILE A 57 4.41 0.15 -28.91
CA ILE A 57 5.76 0.47 -28.42
C ILE A 57 5.87 0.22 -26.92
N ARG A 58 4.84 0.60 -26.16
CA ARG A 58 4.80 0.42 -24.70
C ARG A 58 4.98 -1.04 -24.27
N LYS A 59 4.52 -1.99 -25.08
CA LYS A 59 4.62 -3.43 -24.78
C LYS A 59 6.03 -3.98 -24.90
N THR A 60 6.90 -3.33 -25.67
CA THR A 60 8.26 -3.82 -25.94
C THR A 60 9.35 -2.95 -25.33
N GLN A 61 9.07 -1.67 -25.08
CA GLN A 61 10.06 -0.73 -24.57
C GLN A 61 10.26 -0.91 -23.06
N LYS A 62 11.51 -1.13 -22.65
CA LYS A 62 11.89 -1.01 -21.23
C LYS A 62 12.03 0.46 -20.87
N MET A 63 11.34 0.89 -19.82
CA MET A 63 11.30 2.28 -19.40
C MET A 63 11.29 2.38 -17.90
N ASN A 64 11.94 3.41 -17.37
CA ASN A 64 11.74 3.88 -16.01
C ASN A 64 10.37 4.57 -15.88
N TYR A 65 9.90 4.74 -14.65
CA TYR A 65 8.64 5.38 -14.35
C TYR A 65 8.85 6.81 -13.86
N PHE A 66 8.16 7.77 -14.49
CA PHE A 66 8.12 9.15 -14.04
C PHE A 66 6.85 9.85 -14.55
N LEU A 67 6.48 10.95 -13.91
CA LEU A 67 5.29 11.72 -14.27
C LEU A 67 5.60 12.79 -15.32
N ILE A 68 4.66 12.98 -16.23
CA ILE A 68 4.68 13.98 -17.31
C ILE A 68 3.49 14.92 -17.12
N ASP A 69 3.68 16.21 -17.39
CA ASP A 69 2.59 17.19 -17.41
C ASP A 69 2.12 17.56 -18.83
N TYR A 70 1.04 18.33 -18.91
CA TYR A 70 0.48 18.73 -20.20
C TYR A 70 1.43 19.55 -21.08
N ARG A 71 2.32 20.37 -20.50
CA ARG A 71 3.28 21.16 -21.28
C ARG A 71 4.34 20.25 -21.90
N GLU A 72 4.84 19.29 -21.12
CA GLU A 72 5.78 18.27 -21.57
C GLU A 72 5.14 17.36 -22.63
N LEU A 73 3.87 16.99 -22.47
CA LEU A 73 3.11 16.24 -23.48
C LEU A 73 2.97 17.02 -24.80
N ARG A 74 2.74 18.33 -24.75
CA ARG A 74 2.73 19.16 -25.97
C ARG A 74 4.10 19.25 -26.64
N ALA A 75 5.17 19.31 -25.85
CA ALA A 75 6.53 19.28 -26.37
C ALA A 75 6.82 17.96 -27.10
N ILE A 76 6.39 16.82 -26.54
CA ILE A 76 6.48 15.51 -27.22
C ILE A 76 5.80 15.55 -28.59
N LYS A 77 4.55 16.04 -28.67
CA LYS A 77 3.82 16.17 -29.95
C LYS A 77 4.53 17.08 -30.96
N SER A 78 5.20 18.13 -30.47
CA SER A 78 6.02 19.00 -31.32
C SER A 78 7.23 18.28 -31.87
N VAL A 79 7.88 17.40 -31.08
CA VAL A 79 8.99 16.56 -31.53
C VAL A 79 8.50 15.56 -32.58
N GLU A 80 7.38 14.87 -32.34
CA GLU A 80 6.78 13.94 -33.30
C GLU A 80 6.53 14.60 -34.67
N SER A 81 6.08 15.86 -34.66
CA SER A 81 5.70 16.59 -35.88
C SER A 81 6.89 17.25 -36.58
N SER A 82 7.93 17.61 -35.83
CA SER A 82 9.00 18.49 -36.33
C SER A 82 10.35 17.80 -36.52
N LEU A 83 10.57 16.62 -35.91
CA LEU A 83 11.83 15.91 -36.02
C LEU A 83 11.88 15.09 -37.33
N PRO A 84 12.79 15.39 -38.27
CA PRO A 84 12.89 14.65 -39.52
C PRO A 84 13.19 13.17 -39.29
N GLY A 85 12.43 12.28 -39.95
CA GLY A 85 12.61 10.84 -39.80
C GLY A 85 12.12 10.27 -38.48
N PHE A 86 11.33 11.02 -37.70
CA PHE A 86 10.75 10.52 -36.46
C PHE A 86 9.97 9.23 -36.67
N THR A 87 10.32 8.21 -35.88
CA THR A 87 9.44 7.07 -35.64
C THR A 87 9.45 6.75 -34.16
N TRP A 88 8.34 6.27 -33.65
CA TRP A 88 8.29 5.86 -32.25
C TRP A 88 9.28 4.73 -31.92
N LYS A 89 9.57 3.84 -32.88
CA LYS A 89 10.56 2.77 -32.69
C LYS A 89 11.97 3.30 -32.46
N THR A 90 12.36 4.37 -33.16
CA THR A 90 13.70 4.96 -33.04
C THR A 90 13.82 5.96 -31.89
N CYS A 91 12.69 6.55 -31.46
CA CYS A 91 12.68 7.60 -30.45
C CYS A 91 12.21 7.13 -29.06
N ALA A 92 11.75 5.87 -28.92
CA ALA A 92 11.30 5.32 -27.64
C ALA A 92 12.40 5.32 -26.57
N ASP A 93 13.67 5.24 -26.95
CA ASP A 93 14.79 5.26 -26.01
C ASP A 93 14.90 6.57 -25.23
N PHE A 94 14.41 7.69 -25.78
CA PHE A 94 14.31 8.94 -25.04
C PHE A 94 13.34 8.87 -23.85
N PHE A 95 12.45 7.87 -23.82
CA PHE A 95 11.55 7.63 -22.70
C PHE A 95 12.11 6.60 -21.71
N GLY A 96 13.29 6.04 -21.99
CA GLY A 96 13.93 5.01 -21.18
C GLY A 96 14.25 5.46 -19.76
N THR A 97 14.71 6.71 -19.57
CA THR A 97 15.03 7.28 -18.26
C THR A 97 14.53 8.72 -18.13
N LEU A 98 14.40 9.21 -16.89
CA LEU A 98 14.04 10.62 -16.66
C LEU A 98 15.06 11.59 -17.29
N GLU A 99 16.34 11.24 -17.23
CA GLU A 99 17.45 12.03 -17.77
C GLU A 99 17.39 12.12 -19.31
N THR A 100 17.26 10.98 -20.00
CA THR A 100 17.16 10.95 -21.46
C THR A 100 15.92 11.69 -21.96
N PHE A 101 14.82 11.60 -21.21
CA PHE A 101 13.59 12.32 -21.50
C PHE A 101 13.77 13.83 -21.31
N ALA A 102 14.41 14.27 -20.22
CA ALA A 102 14.71 15.67 -19.97
C ALA A 102 15.61 16.28 -21.06
N LYS A 103 16.65 15.53 -21.50
CA LYS A 103 17.53 15.94 -22.62
C LYS A 103 16.74 16.08 -23.93
N MET A 104 15.85 15.13 -24.22
CA MET A 104 14.98 15.20 -25.41
C MET A 104 14.12 16.46 -25.41
N LEU A 105 13.48 16.79 -24.29
CA LEU A 105 12.65 18.00 -24.18
C LEU A 105 13.46 19.28 -24.36
N LYS A 106 14.68 19.33 -23.81
CA LYS A 106 15.60 20.47 -23.94
C LYS A 106 16.09 20.65 -25.38
N MET A 107 16.50 19.56 -26.04
CA MET A 107 17.10 19.59 -27.37
C MET A 107 16.06 19.73 -28.50
N PHE A 108 14.98 18.96 -28.42
CA PHE A 108 14.00 18.82 -29.51
C PHE A 108 12.63 19.36 -29.14
N GLY A 109 12.27 19.36 -27.86
CA GLY A 109 10.97 19.82 -27.35
C GLY A 109 10.84 21.34 -27.19
N GLY A 110 11.61 22.14 -27.93
CA GLY A 110 11.56 23.61 -27.87
C GLY A 110 12.13 24.20 -26.58
N GLY A 111 13.14 23.55 -25.97
CA GLY A 111 13.76 24.03 -24.74
C GLY A 111 12.89 23.86 -23.49
N VAL A 112 11.87 23.00 -23.54
CA VAL A 112 11.03 22.72 -22.38
C VAL A 112 11.85 22.00 -21.32
N GLN A 113 11.97 22.62 -20.14
CA GLN A 113 12.61 22.02 -18.98
C GLN A 113 11.67 21.00 -18.33
N LYS A 114 12.19 19.78 -18.07
CA LYS A 114 11.48 18.74 -17.33
C LYS A 114 11.20 19.18 -15.90
N LYS A 115 9.95 19.15 -15.46
CA LYS A 115 9.61 19.33 -14.04
C LYS A 115 9.84 18.04 -13.25
N CYS A 116 10.41 18.16 -12.07
CA CYS A 116 10.64 17.04 -11.16
C CYS A 116 9.40 16.85 -10.27
N TYR A 117 8.65 15.77 -10.55
CA TYR A 117 7.51 15.35 -9.75
C TYR A 117 7.89 14.15 -8.89
N LEU A 118 8.02 14.35 -7.59
CA LEU A 118 8.38 13.30 -6.63
C LEU A 118 7.13 12.74 -5.97
N ARG A 119 6.98 11.41 -6.01
CA ARG A 119 5.76 10.75 -5.53
C ARG A 119 5.82 10.53 -4.03
N VAL A 120 4.73 10.87 -3.36
CA VAL A 120 4.56 10.82 -1.91
C VAL A 120 3.58 9.71 -1.55
N ILE A 121 4.02 8.82 -0.67
CA ILE A 121 3.17 7.87 0.06
C ILE A 121 2.70 8.59 1.32
N SER A 122 1.44 9.00 1.35
CA SER A 122 0.90 9.76 2.48
C SER A 122 0.74 8.88 3.73
N ALA A 123 0.98 9.47 4.91
CA ALA A 123 0.93 8.80 6.22
C ALA A 123 -0.37 8.03 6.52
N ASN A 124 -1.51 8.61 6.16
CA ASN A 124 -2.83 8.12 6.59
C ASN A 124 -3.43 7.08 5.66
N VAL A 125 -2.64 6.59 4.70
CA VAL A 125 -3.24 5.83 3.61
C VAL A 125 -3.71 4.50 4.10
N MET A 126 -3.05 3.77 5.03
CA MET A 126 -3.55 2.45 5.45
C MET A 126 -4.78 2.44 6.37
N GLY A 127 -5.44 3.59 6.55
CA GLY A 127 -6.60 3.69 7.43
C GLY A 127 -6.25 3.57 8.92
N ASP A 128 -4.99 3.39 9.25
CA ASP A 128 -4.53 3.54 10.61
C ASP A 128 -4.46 5.05 10.91
N GLU A 129 -5.16 5.50 11.96
CA GLU A 129 -5.05 6.87 12.46
C GLU A 129 -3.76 7.07 13.28
N GLN A 130 -2.97 6.01 13.48
CA GLN A 130 -1.60 6.16 13.98
C GLN A 130 -0.82 7.09 13.06
N SER A 131 -0.12 8.06 13.65
CA SER A 131 0.69 9.05 12.96
C SER A 131 1.81 8.36 12.16
N GLY A 132 1.51 7.94 10.94
CA GLY A 132 2.52 7.62 9.96
C GLY A 132 3.26 8.90 9.56
N GLU A 133 4.46 8.73 9.04
CA GLU A 133 5.17 9.82 8.35
C GLU A 133 4.89 9.68 6.85
N SER A 134 4.67 10.80 6.17
CA SER A 134 4.67 10.80 4.70
C SER A 134 6.08 10.48 4.20
N ARG A 135 6.17 9.65 3.16
CA ARG A 135 7.45 9.16 2.64
C ARG A 135 7.54 9.30 1.13
N VAL A 136 8.76 9.37 0.62
CA VAL A 136 9.06 9.40 -0.82
C VAL A 136 9.96 8.23 -1.20
N PHE A 137 9.88 7.78 -2.44
CA PHE A 137 10.72 6.67 -2.91
C PHE A 137 12.19 7.09 -3.00
N ALA A 138 13.09 6.31 -2.38
CA ALA A 138 14.50 6.67 -2.32
C ALA A 138 15.19 6.60 -3.69
N ASP A 139 14.73 5.71 -4.59
CA ASP A 139 15.23 5.59 -5.96
C ASP A 139 14.89 6.82 -6.81
N GLU A 140 13.68 7.38 -6.67
CA GLU A 140 13.31 8.65 -7.31
C GLU A 140 14.16 9.80 -6.82
N VAL A 141 14.42 9.88 -5.51
CA VAL A 141 15.27 10.91 -4.92
C VAL A 141 16.70 10.83 -5.50
N ALA A 142 17.26 9.62 -5.57
CA ALA A 142 18.58 9.39 -6.15
C ALA A 142 18.66 9.85 -7.62
N ILE A 143 17.62 9.59 -8.42
CA ILE A 143 17.55 10.03 -9.82
C ILE A 143 17.35 11.55 -9.94
N MET A 144 16.56 12.16 -9.05
CA MET A 144 16.18 13.57 -9.17
C MET A 144 17.26 14.54 -8.70
N ILE A 145 18.06 14.21 -7.69
CA ILE A 145 19.06 15.13 -7.14
C ILE A 145 20.06 15.62 -8.21
N PRO A 146 20.69 14.76 -9.02
CA PRO A 146 21.58 15.21 -10.09
C PRO A 146 20.87 16.06 -11.15
N LEU A 147 19.64 15.71 -11.51
CA LEU A 147 18.85 16.48 -12.46
C LEU A 147 18.51 17.88 -11.93
N LEU A 148 18.16 18.00 -10.65
CA LEU A 148 17.88 19.29 -10.01
C LEU A 148 19.12 20.19 -9.98
N ARG A 149 20.29 19.62 -9.69
CA ARG A 149 21.58 20.34 -9.76
C ARG A 149 21.88 20.86 -11.15
N GLU A 150 21.67 20.05 -12.18
CA GLU A 150 21.82 20.49 -13.57
C GLU A 150 20.87 21.65 -13.88
N GLN A 151 19.61 21.54 -13.46
CA GLN A 151 18.59 22.57 -13.67
C GLN A 151 18.87 23.89 -12.95
N GLN A 152 19.61 23.84 -11.84
CA GLN A 152 20.11 25.02 -11.12
C GLN A 152 21.36 25.65 -11.76
N GLY A 153 21.89 25.06 -12.84
CA GLY A 153 23.14 25.50 -13.46
C GLY A 153 24.39 25.12 -12.67
N MET A 154 24.28 24.17 -11.73
CA MET A 154 25.39 23.68 -10.92
C MET A 154 25.50 22.14 -10.98
N PRO A 155 25.64 21.54 -12.17
CA PRO A 155 25.70 20.09 -12.33
C PRO A 155 26.87 19.49 -11.53
N PHE A 156 26.71 18.24 -11.07
CA PHE A 156 27.84 17.47 -10.56
C PHE A 156 28.83 17.15 -11.67
N GLU A 157 30.10 16.95 -11.32
CA GLU A 157 31.12 16.47 -12.25
C GLU A 157 30.79 15.08 -12.78
N ASN A 158 30.36 14.18 -11.89
CA ASN A 158 29.84 12.86 -12.27
C ASN A 158 28.43 12.62 -11.67
N PRO A 159 27.36 12.96 -12.41
CA PRO A 159 25.98 12.75 -11.98
C PRO A 159 25.63 11.30 -11.64
N ALA A 160 26.21 10.34 -12.37
CA ALA A 160 25.91 8.92 -12.20
C ALA A 160 26.48 8.37 -10.88
N ASP A 161 27.70 8.80 -10.52
CA ASP A 161 28.34 8.39 -9.26
C ASP A 161 27.57 8.95 -8.04
N GLU A 162 27.11 10.20 -8.10
CA GLU A 162 26.30 10.78 -7.02
C GLU A 162 24.93 10.10 -6.92
N GLN A 163 24.29 9.78 -8.05
CA GLN A 163 23.07 8.98 -8.04
C GLN A 163 23.28 7.63 -7.35
N ASP A 164 24.34 6.90 -7.71
CA ASP A 164 24.66 5.59 -7.14
C ASP A 164 24.99 5.67 -5.65
N LYS A 165 25.72 6.70 -5.23
CA LYS A 165 26.03 6.99 -3.82
C LYS A 165 24.76 7.24 -2.99
N ILE A 166 23.85 8.07 -3.49
CA ILE A 166 22.55 8.33 -2.83
C ILE A 166 21.72 7.04 -2.79
N PHE A 167 21.66 6.31 -3.91
CA PHE A 167 20.91 5.05 -3.99
C PHE A 167 21.41 4.03 -2.95
N LYS A 168 22.73 3.82 -2.86
CA LYS A 168 23.36 2.89 -1.91
C LYS A 168 23.19 3.32 -0.45
N ARG A 169 23.20 4.63 -0.17
CA ARG A 169 22.96 5.18 1.18
C ARG A 169 21.60 4.75 1.72
N PHE A 170 20.57 4.76 0.88
CA PHE A 170 19.20 4.48 1.30
C PHE A 170 18.73 3.05 0.97
N ASN A 171 19.42 2.31 0.10
CA ASN A 171 19.09 0.93 -0.23
C ASN A 171 20.28 -0.01 0.04
N PRO A 172 20.68 -0.18 1.32
CA PRO A 172 21.83 -1.03 1.66
C PRO A 172 21.58 -2.51 1.42
N LEU A 173 20.32 -2.93 1.38
CA LEU A 173 19.90 -4.31 1.16
C LEU A 173 19.20 -4.44 -0.19
N LEU A 174 19.79 -5.18 -1.12
CA LEU A 174 19.31 -5.32 -2.50
C LEU A 174 17.90 -5.93 -2.61
N GLN A 175 17.43 -6.63 -1.58
CA GLN A 175 16.10 -7.24 -1.55
C GLN A 175 14.95 -6.25 -1.29
N PHE A 176 15.26 -5.04 -0.80
CA PHE A 176 14.27 -4.06 -0.39
C PHE A 176 14.32 -2.81 -1.27
N PHE A 177 13.15 -2.21 -1.48
CA PHE A 177 13.01 -0.91 -2.10
C PHE A 177 12.59 0.09 -1.03
N SER A 178 13.49 1.00 -0.71
CA SER A 178 13.36 1.84 0.48
C SER A 178 12.65 3.16 0.17
N THR A 179 12.06 3.73 1.22
CA THR A 179 11.51 5.09 1.19
C THR A 179 12.15 5.92 2.29
N ILE A 180 12.22 7.23 2.11
CA ILE A 180 12.73 8.17 3.12
C ILE A 180 11.61 9.10 3.59
N THR A 181 11.71 9.61 4.81
CA THR A 181 10.76 10.59 5.34
C THR A 181 10.88 11.93 4.61
N LEU A 182 9.89 12.81 4.77
CA LEU A 182 10.02 14.19 4.28
C LEU A 182 11.13 14.98 5.00
N ASP A 183 11.42 14.64 6.26
CA ASP A 183 12.50 15.26 7.02
C ASP A 183 13.88 14.80 6.50
N ASP A 184 14.04 13.50 6.23
CA ASP A 184 15.24 12.96 5.57
C ASP A 184 15.45 13.58 4.19
N LEU A 185 14.38 13.74 3.41
CA LEU A 185 14.42 14.44 2.13
C LEU A 185 14.88 15.88 2.32
N GLU A 186 14.32 16.62 3.27
CA GLU A 186 14.72 18.02 3.51
C GLU A 186 16.20 18.14 3.86
N ASN A 187 16.70 17.27 4.76
CA ASN A 187 18.10 17.24 5.15
C ASN A 187 19.01 16.94 3.95
N LEU A 188 18.61 15.99 3.10
CA LEU A 188 19.37 15.64 1.90
C LEU A 188 19.37 16.78 0.87
N LEU A 189 18.25 17.49 0.69
CA LEU A 189 18.19 18.64 -0.21
C LEU A 189 19.09 19.80 0.28
N LYS A 190 19.21 20.01 1.59
CA LYS A 190 20.15 20.98 2.19
C LYS A 190 21.60 20.54 1.99
N GLU A 191 21.91 19.27 2.24
CA GLU A 191 23.25 18.68 2.04
C GLU A 191 23.79 18.94 0.63
N TYR A 192 22.93 18.85 -0.38
CA TYR A 192 23.28 19.05 -1.78
C TYR A 192 22.99 20.48 -2.31
N ASP A 193 22.58 21.42 -1.45
CA ASP A 193 22.21 22.80 -1.79
C ASP A 193 21.22 22.87 -2.97
N ILE A 194 20.14 22.09 -2.87
CA ILE A 194 19.07 22.02 -3.86
C ILE A 194 18.02 23.11 -3.62
N ASP A 195 17.69 23.86 -4.67
CA ASP A 195 16.51 24.74 -4.68
C ASP A 195 15.25 23.89 -4.68
N LYS A 196 14.64 23.77 -3.48
CA LYS A 196 13.39 23.05 -3.26
C LYS A 196 12.27 23.52 -4.19
N SER A 197 12.28 24.76 -4.68
CA SER A 197 11.24 25.31 -5.56
C SER A 197 11.14 24.59 -6.93
N LEU A 198 12.18 23.86 -7.32
CA LEU A 198 12.22 23.04 -8.54
C LEU A 198 11.52 21.68 -8.37
N LEU A 199 11.32 21.25 -7.13
CA LEU A 199 10.66 20.00 -6.79
C LEU A 199 9.16 20.21 -6.59
N THR A 200 8.35 19.30 -7.13
CA THR A 200 6.92 19.23 -6.87
C THR A 200 6.56 17.89 -6.25
N LEU A 201 6.03 17.91 -5.02
CA LEU A 201 5.52 16.73 -4.35
C LEU A 201 4.10 16.40 -4.84
N VAL A 202 3.84 15.13 -5.15
CA VAL A 202 2.56 14.64 -5.66
C VAL A 202 2.19 13.37 -4.90
N ASP A 203 0.96 13.25 -4.38
CA ASP A 203 0.49 11.96 -3.84
C ASP A 203 0.64 10.86 -4.91
N ASP A 204 1.21 9.71 -4.57
CA ASP A 204 1.42 8.62 -5.52
C ASP A 204 0.08 8.14 -6.09
N PRO A 205 -0.18 8.33 -7.40
CA PRO A 205 -1.52 8.04 -7.94
C PRO A 205 -1.83 6.55 -7.94
N VAL A 206 -0.81 5.70 -8.10
CA VAL A 206 -0.96 4.25 -8.08
C VAL A 206 -1.32 3.76 -6.67
N HIS A 207 -0.70 4.33 -5.65
CA HIS A 207 -1.02 4.08 -4.25
C HIS A 207 -2.45 4.55 -3.90
N VAL A 208 -2.86 5.75 -4.34
CA VAL A 208 -4.25 6.24 -4.13
C VAL A 208 -5.27 5.31 -4.80
N ILE A 209 -5.00 4.86 -6.02
CA ILE A 209 -5.85 3.89 -6.75
C ILE A 209 -5.90 2.56 -6.00
N GLY A 210 -4.74 2.01 -5.65
CA GLY A 210 -4.62 0.71 -5.01
C GLY A 210 -5.28 0.69 -3.64
N TRP A 211 -5.11 1.75 -2.87
CA TRP A 211 -5.79 1.97 -1.60
C TRP A 211 -7.31 1.91 -1.74
N ARG A 212 -7.90 2.69 -2.65
CA ARG A 212 -9.35 2.69 -2.88
C ARG A 212 -9.84 1.32 -3.36
N SER A 213 -9.05 0.65 -4.19
CA SER A 213 -9.34 -0.72 -4.62
C SER A 213 -9.37 -1.69 -3.44
N LEU A 214 -8.41 -1.58 -2.51
CA LEU A 214 -8.37 -2.38 -1.29
C LEU A 214 -9.59 -2.08 -0.40
N GLU A 215 -9.96 -0.81 -0.20
CA GLU A 215 -11.17 -0.44 0.55
C GLU A 215 -12.45 -1.06 -0.03
N MET A 216 -12.54 -1.19 -1.36
CA MET A 216 -13.72 -1.76 -2.02
C MET A 216 -13.72 -3.28 -2.13
N THR A 217 -12.55 -3.93 -2.21
CA THR A 217 -12.42 -5.36 -2.53
C THR A 217 -11.78 -6.18 -1.42
N GLY A 218 -10.91 -5.55 -0.62
CA GLY A 218 -10.00 -6.19 0.34
C GLY A 218 -8.84 -6.96 -0.27
N ALA A 219 -8.63 -6.87 -1.58
CA ALA A 219 -7.47 -7.46 -2.23
C ALA A 219 -6.20 -6.60 -1.98
N PRO A 220 -5.07 -7.21 -1.61
CA PRO A 220 -3.79 -6.50 -1.53
C PRO A 220 -3.43 -5.80 -2.84
N PHE A 221 -2.79 -4.63 -2.73
CA PHE A 221 -2.38 -3.84 -3.89
C PHE A 221 -0.89 -3.60 -3.94
N LYS A 222 -0.41 -3.29 -5.14
CA LYS A 222 0.99 -3.02 -5.47
C LYS A 222 1.14 -1.63 -6.09
N VAL A 223 2.33 -1.08 -5.96
CA VAL A 223 2.74 0.18 -6.60
C VAL A 223 3.93 -0.06 -7.53
N ILE A 224 4.39 0.98 -8.20
CA ILE A 224 5.53 0.92 -9.12
C ILE A 224 6.62 1.86 -8.64
N ASN A 225 7.88 1.42 -8.66
CA ASN A 225 9.04 2.25 -8.29
C ASN A 225 9.62 3.01 -9.50
N ALA A 226 10.73 3.73 -9.34
CA ALA A 226 11.30 4.57 -10.39
C ALA A 226 11.83 3.78 -11.60
N ILE A 227 12.21 2.51 -11.41
CA ILE A 227 12.71 1.62 -12.48
C ILE A 227 11.63 0.70 -13.06
N SER A 228 10.35 1.03 -12.82
CA SER A 228 9.18 0.30 -13.29
C SER A 228 8.99 -1.11 -12.73
N THR A 229 9.62 -1.41 -11.59
CA THR A 229 9.40 -2.66 -10.85
C THR A 229 8.11 -2.55 -10.03
N GLN A 230 7.29 -3.59 -10.09
CA GLN A 230 6.11 -3.72 -9.24
C GLN A 230 6.54 -4.09 -7.84
N ILE A 231 6.14 -3.29 -6.86
CA ILE A 231 6.55 -3.44 -5.47
C ILE A 231 5.33 -3.42 -4.55
N ILE A 232 5.44 -4.11 -3.42
CA ILE A 232 4.37 -4.27 -2.43
C ILE A 232 4.91 -3.94 -1.05
N SER A 233 4.12 -3.25 -0.23
CA SER A 233 4.55 -2.91 1.13
C SER A 233 4.66 -4.17 1.98
N LYS A 234 5.55 -4.19 2.97
CA LYS A 234 5.78 -5.38 3.82
C LYS A 234 4.50 -5.91 4.46
N LYS A 235 3.64 -5.02 4.98
CA LYS A 235 2.36 -5.40 5.60
C LYS A 235 1.41 -6.08 4.59
N GLN A 236 1.29 -5.53 3.38
CA GLN A 236 0.50 -6.14 2.31
C GLN A 236 1.12 -7.44 1.80
N ALA A 237 2.44 -7.55 1.75
CA ALA A 237 3.14 -8.79 1.39
C ALA A 237 2.90 -9.92 2.41
N ILE A 238 2.97 -9.60 3.70
CA ILE A 238 2.67 -10.55 4.78
C ILE A 238 1.22 -11.02 4.67
N LEU A 239 0.26 -10.10 4.49
CA LEU A 239 -1.15 -10.46 4.27
C LEU A 239 -1.31 -11.38 3.04
N TYR A 240 -0.72 -11.00 1.90
CA TYR A 240 -0.82 -11.77 0.67
C TYR A 240 -0.26 -13.19 0.82
N MET A 241 0.95 -13.33 1.38
CA MET A 241 1.54 -14.66 1.64
C MET A 241 0.72 -15.45 2.66
N PHE A 242 0.21 -14.81 3.71
CA PHE A 242 -0.60 -15.48 4.72
C PHE A 242 -1.91 -16.02 4.13
N GLN A 243 -2.58 -15.23 3.28
CA GLN A 243 -3.79 -15.65 2.58
C GLN A 243 -3.53 -16.84 1.64
N HIS A 244 -2.35 -16.90 1.01
CA HIS A 244 -2.01 -17.94 0.05
C HIS A 244 -1.37 -19.20 0.65
N LEU A 245 -0.68 -19.09 1.78
CA LEU A 245 0.09 -20.18 2.38
C LEU A 245 -0.50 -20.70 3.70
N VAL A 246 -1.28 -19.89 4.40
CA VAL A 246 -1.79 -20.21 5.74
C VAL A 246 -3.31 -20.45 5.74
N CYS A 247 -4.06 -19.59 5.05
CA CYS A 247 -5.51 -19.69 5.01
C CYS A 247 -5.98 -20.88 4.16
N GLY A 248 -7.11 -21.48 4.53
CA GLY A 248 -7.68 -22.63 3.81
C GLY A 248 -6.97 -23.95 4.06
N VAL A 249 -6.20 -24.04 5.14
CA VAL A 249 -5.55 -25.26 5.60
C VAL A 249 -6.07 -25.60 6.99
N ASN A 250 -6.40 -26.87 7.21
CA ASN A 250 -6.52 -27.41 8.55
C ASN A 250 -5.12 -27.83 9.02
N TRP A 251 -4.60 -27.15 10.04
CA TRP A 251 -3.24 -27.32 10.51
C TRP A 251 -3.06 -28.46 11.51
N GLU A 252 -4.15 -29.08 12.00
CA GLU A 252 -4.16 -30.09 13.09
C GLU A 252 -3.08 -31.17 12.91
N ASP A 253 -3.05 -31.80 11.74
CA ASP A 253 -2.16 -32.93 11.43
C ASP A 253 -0.84 -32.52 10.73
N VAL A 254 -0.57 -31.22 10.62
CA VAL A 254 0.63 -30.74 9.92
C VAL A 254 1.82 -30.69 10.89
N SER A 255 2.92 -31.36 10.52
CA SER A 255 4.12 -31.41 11.35
C SER A 255 4.67 -30.01 11.67
N LEU A 256 5.24 -29.86 12.88
CA LEU A 256 5.87 -28.61 13.33
C LEU A 256 6.91 -28.09 12.33
N SER A 257 7.73 -28.96 11.75
CA SER A 257 8.77 -28.54 10.79
C SER A 257 8.19 -27.79 9.60
N VAL A 258 7.04 -28.23 9.08
CA VAL A 258 6.37 -27.57 7.95
C VAL A 258 5.74 -26.25 8.41
N ARG A 259 5.05 -26.26 9.56
CA ARG A 259 4.42 -25.05 10.15
C ARG A 259 5.44 -23.97 10.43
N SER A 260 6.57 -24.32 11.06
CA SER A 260 7.70 -23.41 11.32
C SER A 260 8.29 -22.82 10.05
N HIS A 261 8.45 -23.63 9.00
CA HIS A 261 8.99 -23.12 7.74
C HIS A 261 8.02 -22.12 7.09
N ILE A 262 6.74 -22.46 6.97
CA ILE A 262 5.73 -21.60 6.33
C ILE A 262 5.57 -20.28 7.09
N ILE A 263 5.38 -20.33 8.40
CA ILE A 263 5.23 -19.11 9.21
C ILE A 263 6.53 -18.30 9.23
N GLY A 264 7.68 -18.97 9.16
CA GLY A 264 8.98 -18.33 8.97
C GLY A 264 9.05 -17.56 7.67
N VAL A 265 8.67 -18.17 6.54
CA VAL A 265 8.63 -17.51 5.22
C VAL A 265 7.70 -16.30 5.23
N VAL A 266 6.50 -16.43 5.80
CA VAL A 266 5.56 -15.31 5.95
C VAL A 266 6.16 -14.20 6.82
N GLY A 267 6.76 -14.59 7.95
CA GLY A 267 7.37 -13.70 8.94
C GLY A 267 8.64 -13.01 8.48
N MET A 268 9.41 -13.58 7.54
CA MET A 268 10.65 -12.96 7.01
C MET A 268 10.41 -11.56 6.45
N CYS A 269 9.23 -11.30 5.90
CA CYS A 269 8.86 -9.98 5.37
C CYS A 269 8.62 -8.92 6.47
N SER A 270 8.59 -9.31 7.75
CA SER A 270 8.53 -8.36 8.86
C SER A 270 9.90 -7.73 9.18
N VAL A 271 10.99 -8.37 8.75
CA VAL A 271 12.37 -7.91 8.99
C VAL A 271 12.65 -6.63 8.18
N GLY A 272 13.44 -5.71 8.75
CA GLY A 272 13.92 -4.50 8.09
C GLY A 272 13.20 -3.20 8.50
N PRO A 273 13.68 -2.04 8.04
CA PRO A 273 13.10 -0.73 8.34
C PRO A 273 11.62 -0.57 7.95
N ASN A 274 10.94 0.34 8.64
CA ASN A 274 9.59 0.78 8.26
C ASN A 274 9.64 1.60 6.97
N GLY A 275 8.62 1.44 6.13
CA GLY A 275 8.52 2.13 4.84
C GLY A 275 9.19 1.41 3.67
N ASP A 276 9.81 0.26 3.90
CA ASP A 276 10.38 -0.56 2.84
C ASP A 276 9.31 -1.37 2.08
N TYR A 277 9.65 -1.68 0.84
CA TYR A 277 8.85 -2.48 -0.06
C TYR A 277 9.64 -3.70 -0.57
N LEU A 278 8.91 -4.72 -1.00
CA LEU A 278 9.43 -5.92 -1.61
C LEU A 278 9.05 -5.96 -3.09
N GLY A 279 9.88 -6.60 -3.92
CA GLY A 279 9.50 -6.93 -5.29
C GLY A 279 8.29 -7.87 -5.29
N PHE A 280 7.21 -7.49 -5.96
CA PHE A 280 5.98 -8.30 -5.97
C PHE A 280 6.22 -9.69 -6.56
N ASP A 281 7.01 -9.78 -7.63
CA ASP A 281 7.38 -11.07 -8.25
C ASP A 281 8.18 -11.96 -7.30
N ALA A 282 9.02 -11.38 -6.43
CA ALA A 282 9.76 -12.14 -5.43
C ALA A 282 8.80 -12.77 -4.39
N VAL A 283 7.78 -12.03 -3.96
CA VAL A 283 6.73 -12.54 -3.06
C VAL A 283 5.95 -13.68 -3.73
N VAL A 284 5.55 -13.52 -5.00
CA VAL A 284 4.86 -14.58 -5.75
C VAL A 284 5.74 -15.82 -5.92
N ASN A 285 7.02 -15.64 -6.25
CA ASN A 285 7.96 -16.75 -6.40
C ASN A 285 8.16 -17.52 -5.10
N LEU A 286 8.22 -16.84 -3.95
CA LEU A 286 8.27 -17.50 -2.64
C LEU A 286 7.03 -18.36 -2.39
N ILE A 287 5.83 -17.84 -2.68
CA ILE A 287 4.57 -18.59 -2.55
C ILE A 287 4.60 -19.84 -3.44
N VAL A 288 4.99 -19.69 -4.72
CA VAL A 288 5.09 -20.81 -5.67
C VAL A 288 6.08 -21.87 -5.17
N LEU A 289 7.25 -21.45 -4.69
CA LEU A 289 8.27 -22.37 -4.19
C LEU A 289 7.78 -23.16 -2.97
N VAL A 290 7.12 -22.50 -2.00
CA VAL A 290 6.55 -23.17 -0.82
C VAL A 290 5.49 -24.19 -1.22
N ASN A 291 4.58 -23.81 -2.13
CA ASN A 291 3.55 -24.72 -2.63
C ASN A 291 4.13 -25.92 -3.40
N GLN A 292 5.27 -25.75 -4.09
CA GLN A 292 5.99 -26.84 -4.73
C GLN A 292 6.68 -27.77 -3.74
N MET A 293 7.23 -27.24 -2.64
CA MET A 293 7.88 -28.04 -1.60
C MET A 293 6.88 -28.92 -0.83
N TYR A 294 5.65 -28.44 -0.65
CA TYR A 294 4.62 -29.14 0.12
C TYR A 294 3.31 -29.25 -0.68
N PRO A 295 3.23 -30.09 -1.72
CA PRO A 295 2.11 -30.08 -2.67
C PRO A 295 0.75 -30.59 -2.13
N ASN A 296 0.64 -30.99 -0.85
CA ASN A 296 -0.51 -31.74 -0.32
C ASN A 296 -1.07 -31.28 1.05
N PHE A 297 -0.58 -30.20 1.68
CA PHE A 297 -1.11 -29.79 3.00
C PHE A 297 -2.38 -28.93 2.91
N HIS A 298 -2.76 -28.46 1.73
CA HIS A 298 -4.14 -28.08 1.43
C HIS A 298 -4.97 -29.37 1.38
N ASN A 299 -5.17 -30.00 2.55
CA ASN A 299 -5.87 -31.27 2.69
C ASN A 299 -7.29 -31.15 2.12
N GLY A 300 -7.55 -31.89 1.04
CA GLY A 300 -8.79 -32.66 0.94
C GLY A 300 -10.07 -31.89 0.65
N GLU A 301 -10.03 -31.00 -0.34
CA GLU A 301 -11.11 -30.55 -1.24
C GLU A 301 -10.77 -29.11 -1.59
N LYS A 302 -10.65 -28.79 -2.88
CA LYS A 302 -10.73 -27.39 -3.29
C LYS A 302 -12.12 -26.93 -2.87
N THR A 303 -12.25 -26.40 -1.67
CA THR A 303 -13.48 -25.72 -1.25
C THR A 303 -13.71 -24.68 -2.32
N LYS A 304 -14.76 -24.87 -3.13
CA LYS A 304 -15.23 -23.87 -4.10
C LYS A 304 -15.70 -22.59 -3.38
N VAL A 305 -15.70 -22.62 -2.05
CA VAL A 305 -16.07 -21.55 -1.15
C VAL A 305 -14.94 -20.53 -1.12
N ASP A 306 -15.29 -19.28 -1.41
CA ASP A 306 -14.42 -18.12 -1.25
C ASP A 306 -14.24 -17.83 0.24
N ILE A 307 -13.35 -18.59 0.89
CA ILE A 307 -13.14 -18.61 2.36
C ILE A 307 -12.72 -17.26 2.96
N LEU A 308 -12.27 -16.32 2.12
CA LEU A 308 -11.88 -14.96 2.51
C LEU A 308 -12.78 -13.91 1.84
N TYR A 309 -13.83 -14.34 1.15
CA TYR A 309 -14.85 -13.50 0.52
C TYR A 309 -14.27 -12.47 -0.47
N HIS A 310 -13.20 -12.77 -1.20
CA HIS A 310 -12.59 -11.87 -2.20
C HIS A 310 -13.57 -11.38 -3.28
N SER A 311 -14.63 -12.15 -3.55
CA SER A 311 -15.70 -11.82 -4.48
C SER A 311 -16.80 -10.92 -3.91
N ARG A 312 -16.80 -10.67 -2.59
CA ARG A 312 -17.79 -9.83 -1.90
C ARG A 312 -17.21 -8.50 -1.46
N SER A 313 -18.06 -7.48 -1.36
CA SER A 313 -17.69 -6.20 -0.78
C SER A 313 -17.38 -6.38 0.71
N PRO A 314 -16.39 -5.66 1.27
CA PRO A 314 -16.14 -5.65 2.72
C PRO A 314 -17.37 -5.32 3.56
N ASN A 315 -18.31 -4.54 3.03
CA ASN A 315 -19.54 -4.13 3.72
C ASN A 315 -20.72 -5.10 3.54
N ASP A 316 -20.57 -6.14 2.71
CA ASP A 316 -21.61 -7.16 2.57
C ASP A 316 -21.77 -7.93 3.88
N LEU A 317 -23.00 -8.32 4.19
CA LEU A 317 -23.33 -9.11 5.37
C LEU A 317 -23.37 -10.59 5.03
N VAL A 318 -22.86 -11.40 5.94
CA VAL A 318 -22.80 -12.86 5.83
C VAL A 318 -23.37 -13.45 7.11
N GLY A 319 -24.19 -14.49 7.01
CA GLY A 319 -24.81 -15.14 8.17
C GLY A 319 -23.75 -15.71 9.12
N TYR A 320 -23.97 -15.57 10.43
CA TYR A 320 -23.02 -16.07 11.43
C TYR A 320 -22.81 -17.60 11.35
N ASP A 321 -23.79 -18.34 10.85
CA ASP A 321 -23.67 -19.78 10.64
C ASP A 321 -22.65 -20.15 9.55
N GLU A 322 -22.50 -19.34 8.49
CA GLU A 322 -21.45 -19.55 7.47
C GLU A 322 -20.04 -19.40 8.09
N TYR A 323 -19.88 -18.48 9.06
CA TYR A 323 -18.64 -18.38 9.83
C TYR A 323 -18.39 -19.62 10.70
N LYS A 324 -19.42 -20.14 11.38
CA LYS A 324 -19.30 -21.38 12.16
C LYS A 324 -18.91 -22.56 11.28
N GLU A 325 -19.49 -22.68 10.09
CA GLU A 325 -19.20 -23.75 9.13
C GLU A 325 -17.74 -23.69 8.67
N ILE A 326 -17.23 -22.51 8.29
CA ILE A 326 -15.82 -22.34 7.93
C ILE A 326 -14.91 -22.66 9.12
N ALA A 327 -15.23 -22.14 10.31
CA ALA A 327 -14.42 -22.41 11.50
C ALA A 327 -14.36 -23.91 11.82
N ALA A 328 -15.49 -24.62 11.72
CA ALA A 328 -15.55 -26.06 11.92
C ALA A 328 -14.75 -26.83 10.84
N ALA A 329 -14.89 -26.46 9.56
CA ALA A 329 -14.23 -27.16 8.45
C ALA A 329 -12.70 -27.09 8.52
N PHE A 330 -12.14 -25.99 9.05
CA PHE A 330 -10.69 -25.78 9.15
C PHE A 330 -10.14 -25.87 10.58
N ASN A 331 -10.95 -26.33 11.54
CA ASN A 331 -10.62 -26.38 12.98
C ASN A 331 -10.04 -25.05 13.51
N LEU A 332 -10.76 -23.96 13.25
CA LEU A 332 -10.43 -22.62 13.71
C LEU A 332 -11.15 -22.31 15.02
N PRO A 333 -10.57 -21.48 15.89
CA PRO A 333 -11.30 -20.94 17.04
C PRO A 333 -12.51 -20.11 16.55
N LEU A 334 -13.64 -20.27 17.25
CA LEU A 334 -14.81 -19.44 17.05
C LEU A 334 -14.75 -18.25 18.02
N TYR A 335 -14.66 -17.04 17.49
CA TYR A 335 -14.75 -15.82 18.28
C TYR A 335 -16.23 -15.50 18.55
N VAL A 336 -16.61 -15.50 19.82
CA VAL A 336 -17.97 -15.20 20.29
C VAL A 336 -17.95 -13.91 21.09
N PHE A 337 -18.86 -12.99 20.76
CA PHE A 337 -18.92 -11.68 21.39
C PHE A 337 -19.97 -11.72 22.49
N VAL A 338 -19.54 -11.89 23.74
CA VAL A 338 -20.40 -12.19 24.90
C VAL A 338 -21.55 -11.18 25.10
N ASN A 339 -21.35 -9.94 24.64
CA ASN A 339 -22.34 -8.86 24.77
C ASN A 339 -22.96 -8.42 23.43
N MET A 340 -22.81 -9.21 22.36
CA MET A 340 -23.36 -8.88 21.04
C MET A 340 -24.08 -10.09 20.43
N ASN A 341 -25.35 -9.88 20.04
CA ASN A 341 -26.05 -10.82 19.19
C ASN A 341 -25.89 -10.39 17.73
N LEU A 342 -25.03 -11.08 17.00
CA LEU A 342 -24.68 -10.77 15.62
C LEU A 342 -25.23 -11.88 14.70
N PRO A 343 -26.48 -11.78 14.21
CA PRO A 343 -27.04 -12.79 13.30
C PRO A 343 -26.30 -12.83 11.96
N ALA A 344 -25.68 -11.72 11.58
CA ALA A 344 -24.80 -11.60 10.44
C ALA A 344 -23.58 -10.75 10.80
N LEU A 345 -22.47 -11.01 10.11
CA LEU A 345 -21.21 -10.31 10.24
C LEU A 345 -20.85 -9.63 8.92
N PRO A 346 -20.32 -8.41 8.95
CA PRO A 346 -19.77 -7.81 7.74
C PRO A 346 -18.50 -8.54 7.31
N VAL A 347 -18.26 -8.61 5.99
CA VAL A 347 -17.12 -9.31 5.41
C VAL A 347 -15.77 -8.80 5.95
N TRP A 348 -15.61 -7.49 6.20
CA TRP A 348 -14.38 -6.95 6.79
C TRP A 348 -14.07 -7.56 8.16
N MET A 349 -15.10 -7.82 8.98
CA MET A 349 -14.96 -8.41 10.30
C MET A 349 -14.61 -9.89 10.17
N LEU A 350 -15.29 -10.62 9.29
CA LEU A 350 -15.00 -12.02 9.01
C LEU A 350 -13.56 -12.23 8.55
N ARG A 351 -13.06 -11.39 7.63
CA ARG A 351 -11.66 -11.46 7.18
C ARG A 351 -10.67 -11.30 8.33
N ALA A 352 -10.92 -10.38 9.26
CA ALA A 352 -10.08 -10.20 10.44
C ALA A 352 -10.14 -11.44 11.38
N LEU A 353 -11.34 -11.91 11.71
CA LEU A 353 -11.54 -13.06 12.60
C LEU A 353 -10.94 -14.35 12.03
N LEU A 354 -11.18 -14.61 10.74
CA LEU A 354 -10.66 -15.79 10.07
C LEU A 354 -9.13 -15.73 9.95
N THR A 355 -8.56 -14.56 9.64
CA THR A 355 -7.10 -14.36 9.63
C THR A 355 -6.48 -14.68 11.00
N LEU A 356 -7.07 -14.18 12.08
CA LEU A 356 -6.63 -14.48 13.44
C LEU A 356 -6.84 -15.96 13.80
N GLY A 357 -7.96 -16.55 13.36
CA GLY A 357 -8.26 -17.96 13.58
C GLY A 357 -7.26 -18.89 12.90
N TRP A 358 -6.88 -18.61 11.65
CA TRP A 358 -5.81 -19.36 10.98
C TRP A 358 -4.45 -19.14 11.61
N LEU A 359 -4.17 -17.94 12.15
CA LEU A 359 -2.93 -17.70 12.88
C LEU A 359 -2.87 -18.55 14.15
N HIS A 360 -3.98 -18.67 14.88
CA HIS A 360 -4.09 -19.57 16.03
C HIS A 360 -3.94 -21.03 15.61
N SER A 361 -4.59 -21.44 14.52
CA SER A 361 -4.56 -22.81 14.01
C SER A 361 -3.16 -23.24 13.58
N ILE A 362 -2.40 -22.42 12.83
CA ILE A 362 -1.04 -22.79 12.40
C ILE A 362 -0.06 -22.87 13.58
N VAL A 363 -0.22 -22.04 14.61
CA VAL A 363 0.72 -22.08 15.75
C VAL A 363 0.42 -23.25 16.69
N GLN A 364 -0.84 -23.68 16.82
CA GLN A 364 -1.30 -24.73 17.75
C GLN A 364 -0.73 -24.63 19.17
N ASN A 365 -0.47 -23.42 19.65
CA ASN A 365 0.18 -23.20 20.94
C ASN A 365 1.58 -23.84 21.06
N ASP A 366 2.35 -23.92 19.97
CA ASP A 366 3.76 -24.28 20.02
C ASP A 366 4.62 -23.05 20.34
N ALA A 367 5.26 -23.08 21.53
CA ALA A 367 6.14 -22.02 22.03
C ALA A 367 7.26 -21.63 21.06
N LYS A 368 7.69 -22.52 20.15
CA LYS A 368 8.75 -22.21 19.17
C LYS A 368 8.31 -21.22 18.10
N LEU A 369 7.00 -20.97 17.95
CA LEU A 369 6.44 -20.10 16.91
C LEU A 369 6.04 -18.72 17.44
N ASP A 370 6.17 -18.48 18.75
CA ASP A 370 5.71 -17.28 19.46
C ASP A 370 6.22 -15.96 18.85
N HIS A 371 7.49 -15.91 18.47
CA HIS A 371 8.18 -14.74 17.95
C HIS A 371 7.62 -14.25 16.61
N PHE A 372 6.90 -15.11 15.87
CA PHE A 372 6.24 -14.70 14.62
C PHE A 372 4.83 -14.14 14.86
N VAL A 373 4.14 -14.57 15.92
CA VAL A 373 2.69 -14.38 16.08
C VAL A 373 2.31 -12.91 16.12
N SER A 374 2.93 -12.13 17.00
CA SER A 374 2.61 -10.71 17.15
C SER A 374 2.86 -9.92 15.87
N GLY A 375 4.01 -10.15 15.21
CA GLY A 375 4.38 -9.44 14.00
C GLY A 375 3.46 -9.76 12.82
N ILE A 376 3.09 -11.02 12.64
CA ILE A 376 2.14 -11.43 11.58
C ILE A 376 0.74 -10.90 11.88
N ALA A 377 0.25 -11.03 13.11
CA ALA A 377 -1.06 -10.48 13.49
C ALA A 377 -1.12 -8.97 13.25
N GLU A 378 -0.10 -8.23 13.69
CA GLU A 378 -0.03 -6.78 13.50
C GLU A 378 0.01 -6.40 12.02
N ALA A 379 0.85 -7.07 11.23
CA ALA A 379 0.98 -6.79 9.81
C ALA A 379 -0.31 -7.07 9.04
N THR A 380 -0.91 -8.25 9.25
CA THR A 380 -2.13 -8.68 8.55
C THR A 380 -3.34 -7.82 8.92
N ILE A 381 -3.56 -7.56 10.21
CA ILE A 381 -4.66 -6.71 10.68
C ILE A 381 -4.49 -5.27 10.20
N THR A 382 -3.26 -4.72 10.25
CA THR A 382 -3.00 -3.38 9.72
C THR A 382 -3.23 -3.32 8.21
N ALA A 383 -2.83 -4.35 7.46
CA ALA A 383 -3.07 -4.41 6.02
C ALA A 383 -4.57 -4.49 5.65
N LEU A 384 -5.42 -4.97 6.56
CA LEU A 384 -6.87 -5.03 6.40
C LEU A 384 -7.61 -3.75 6.85
N MET A 385 -6.96 -2.80 7.55
CA MET A 385 -7.60 -1.60 8.12
C MET A 385 -8.35 -0.73 7.11
N ALA A 386 -7.93 -0.75 5.85
CA ALA A 386 -8.64 -0.12 4.73
C ALA A 386 -10.08 -0.57 4.58
N THR A 387 -10.30 -1.86 4.77
CA THR A 387 -11.59 -2.51 4.56
C THR A 387 -12.54 -2.28 5.74
N ILE A 388 -12.00 -1.83 6.88
CA ILE A 388 -12.71 -1.67 8.14
C ILE A 388 -13.19 -0.22 8.24
N PRO A 389 -14.49 0.03 8.47
CA PRO A 389 -15.03 1.36 8.71
C PRO A 389 -14.28 2.05 9.85
N LYS A 390 -14.02 3.36 9.71
CA LYS A 390 -13.21 4.13 10.68
C LYS A 390 -13.67 3.94 12.13
N VAL A 391 -14.99 3.94 12.33
CA VAL A 391 -15.60 3.78 13.66
C VAL A 391 -15.27 2.41 14.28
N ASP A 392 -15.08 1.36 13.48
CA ASP A 392 -14.86 -0.01 13.95
C ASP A 392 -13.38 -0.41 14.07
N ARG A 393 -12.44 0.44 13.63
CA ARG A 393 -11.00 0.11 13.62
C ARG A 393 -10.44 -0.14 15.00
N LYS A 394 -10.83 0.68 15.99
CA LYS A 394 -10.44 0.47 17.40
C LYS A 394 -10.96 -0.87 17.91
N PHE A 395 -12.21 -1.20 17.60
CA PHE A 395 -12.81 -2.48 17.98
C PHE A 395 -11.99 -3.65 17.43
N ILE A 396 -11.64 -3.66 16.14
CA ILE A 396 -10.80 -4.73 15.57
C ILE A 396 -9.40 -4.80 16.19
N ARG A 397 -8.81 -3.66 16.58
CA ARG A 397 -7.54 -3.67 17.34
C ARG A 397 -7.69 -4.33 18.71
N ASP A 398 -8.81 -4.13 19.39
CA ASP A 398 -9.08 -4.75 20.68
C ASP A 398 -9.33 -6.26 20.51
N VAL A 399 -10.09 -6.68 19.47
CA VAL A 399 -10.23 -8.09 19.07
C VAL A 399 -8.86 -8.73 18.82
N GLN A 400 -7.98 -8.06 18.07
CA GLN A 400 -6.62 -8.54 17.81
C GLN A 400 -5.84 -8.77 19.11
N LYS A 401 -5.88 -7.82 20.04
CA LYS A 401 -5.18 -7.94 21.33
C LYS A 401 -5.71 -9.09 22.17
N GLU A 402 -7.03 -9.26 22.22
CA GLU A 402 -7.65 -10.36 22.95
C GLU A 402 -7.28 -11.71 22.33
N ALA A 403 -7.37 -11.84 21.00
CA ALA A 403 -6.94 -13.04 20.29
C ALA A 403 -5.47 -13.41 20.59
N LEU A 404 -4.57 -12.42 20.56
CA LEU A 404 -3.17 -12.61 20.93
C LEU A 404 -3.01 -13.03 22.40
N GLY A 405 -3.76 -12.39 23.31
CA GLY A 405 -3.77 -12.75 24.73
C GLY A 405 -4.17 -14.20 24.96
N TYR A 406 -5.15 -14.71 24.20
CA TYR A 406 -5.54 -16.12 24.24
C TYR A 406 -4.45 -17.06 23.71
N ILE A 407 -3.85 -16.74 22.56
CA ILE A 407 -2.75 -17.52 22.00
C ILE A 407 -1.60 -17.61 23.01
N PHE A 408 -1.18 -16.49 23.61
CA PHE A 408 -0.10 -16.46 24.60
C PHE A 408 -0.46 -17.16 25.92
N LYS A 409 -1.70 -17.06 26.38
CA LYS A 409 -2.15 -17.79 27.58
C LYS A 409 -2.14 -19.31 27.37
N GLN A 410 -2.53 -19.77 26.18
CA GLN A 410 -2.48 -21.21 25.84
C GLN A 410 -1.05 -21.71 25.62
N LEU A 411 -0.13 -20.86 25.14
CA LEU A 411 1.30 -21.18 25.08
C LEU A 411 1.92 -21.43 26.48
N GLY A 412 1.30 -20.92 27.54
CA GLY A 412 1.69 -21.13 28.94
C GLY A 412 0.90 -22.23 29.70
N LEU A 413 -0.09 -22.88 29.09
CA LEU A 413 -0.91 -23.93 29.70
C LEU A 413 -1.08 -25.12 28.74
N LYS A 414 -0.64 -26.32 29.15
CA LYS A 414 -0.93 -27.56 28.41
C LYS A 414 -2.39 -27.97 28.64
N GLU A 415 -3.08 -28.25 27.52
CA GLU A 415 -4.42 -28.85 27.34
C GLU A 415 -5.66 -27.93 27.44
N GLU A 416 -6.40 -27.79 26.33
CA GLU A 416 -7.67 -28.51 26.08
C GLU A 416 -8.28 -28.06 24.75
N GLN A 417 -8.84 -29.03 24.02
CA GLN A 417 -9.47 -28.95 22.69
C GLN A 417 -10.74 -28.08 22.66
N GLY A 418 -11.01 -27.48 21.49
CA GLY A 418 -12.30 -26.87 21.12
C GLY A 418 -12.71 -25.65 21.95
N LYS A 419 -11.98 -24.54 21.87
CA LYS A 419 -12.28 -23.32 22.66
C LYS A 419 -13.04 -22.28 21.84
N VAL A 420 -14.32 -22.10 22.19
CA VAL A 420 -15.01 -20.82 21.98
C VAL A 420 -14.18 -19.74 22.67
N LEU A 421 -13.83 -18.68 21.94
CA LEU A 421 -13.09 -17.54 22.48
C LEU A 421 -14.05 -16.40 22.74
N ASP A 422 -14.28 -16.12 24.03
CA ASP A 422 -15.07 -14.99 24.48
C ASP A 422 -14.30 -13.70 24.21
N VAL A 423 -14.85 -12.85 23.34
CA VAL A 423 -14.31 -11.52 23.06
C VAL A 423 -15.08 -10.50 23.90
N HIS A 424 -14.38 -9.84 24.82
CA HIS A 424 -14.92 -8.88 25.79
C HIS A 424 -14.69 -7.43 25.33
N ALA A 425 -15.05 -7.13 24.08
CA ALA A 425 -14.94 -5.77 23.56
C ALA A 425 -15.94 -4.81 24.24
N GLN A 426 -15.46 -3.64 24.68
CA GLN A 426 -16.31 -2.58 25.21
C GLN A 426 -17.10 -1.91 24.08
N LYS A 427 -18.40 -1.68 24.34
CA LYS A 427 -19.32 -0.98 23.42
C LYS A 427 -18.78 0.44 23.15
N GLN A 428 -18.75 0.88 21.89
CA GLN A 428 -18.60 2.31 21.61
C GLN A 428 -19.83 3.03 22.15
N GLU A 429 -19.61 4.06 22.98
CA GLU A 429 -20.66 4.96 23.40
C GLU A 429 -21.26 5.62 22.16
N GLU A 430 -22.52 5.28 21.88
CA GLU A 430 -23.35 6.04 20.95
C GLU A 430 -23.36 7.49 21.44
N LYS A 431 -22.75 8.41 20.68
CA LYS A 431 -22.99 9.84 20.87
C LYS A 431 -24.49 10.07 20.69
N SER A 432 -25.16 10.33 21.80
CA SER A 432 -26.55 10.72 21.87
C SER A 432 -26.78 11.91 20.97
N VAL A 433 -27.64 11.72 19.96
CA VAL A 433 -28.21 12.80 19.17
C VAL A 433 -28.99 13.68 20.15
N GLU A 434 -28.48 14.87 20.43
CA GLU A 434 -29.23 15.93 21.11
C GLU A 434 -30.56 16.13 20.37
N LYS A 435 -31.66 15.81 21.04
CA LYS A 435 -33.00 16.20 20.59
C LYS A 435 -33.04 17.73 20.53
N PRO A 436 -33.53 18.33 19.44
CA PRO A 436 -33.66 19.78 19.37
C PRO A 436 -34.69 20.24 20.42
N GLY A 437 -34.27 21.23 21.21
CA GLY A 437 -35.06 21.82 22.29
C GLY A 437 -36.40 22.36 21.80
N LYS A 438 -37.46 22.01 22.53
CA LYS A 438 -38.75 22.69 22.44
C LYS A 438 -38.62 24.06 23.11
N ASN A 439 -38.36 25.10 22.31
CA ASN A 439 -38.74 26.46 22.66
C ASN A 439 -40.13 26.74 22.09
N GLY A 440 -41.04 27.11 23.00
CA GLY A 440 -42.48 27.09 22.78
C GLY A 440 -43.06 28.32 22.09
N LYS A 441 -44.39 28.36 22.07
CA LYS A 441 -45.18 29.60 22.16
C LYS A 441 -46.60 29.30 22.62
N THR A 442 -47.00 30.14 23.56
CA THR A 442 -48.29 30.34 24.21
C THR A 442 -49.33 30.93 23.25
N ALA A 443 -50.57 30.44 23.35
CA ALA A 443 -51.86 31.14 23.26
C ALA A 443 -52.93 30.01 23.37
N GLY A 444 -53.95 30.01 24.21
CA GLY A 444 -54.69 31.08 24.86
C GLY A 444 -56.18 30.80 24.62
N GLN A 445 -56.88 30.43 25.70
CA GLN A 445 -58.35 30.47 25.91
C GLN A 445 -59.29 29.58 25.10
N GLY A 446 -60.16 28.88 25.84
CA GLY A 446 -61.46 28.40 25.36
C GLY A 446 -62.10 27.30 26.21
N ASP A 447 -63.03 27.72 27.08
CA ASP A 447 -64.20 26.97 27.60
C ASP A 447 -64.13 26.00 28.80
N LYS A 448 -64.69 26.53 29.91
CA LYS A 448 -65.92 26.08 30.61
C LYS A 448 -65.81 25.25 31.91
N SER A 449 -66.24 25.96 32.97
CA SER A 449 -66.99 25.56 34.19
C SER A 449 -66.21 25.62 35.48
#